data_AF-A0A7J6RYT4-F1
#
_entry.id   AF-A0A7J6RYT4-F1
#
_cell.length_a   1.000
_cell.length_b   1.000
_cell.length_c   1.000
_cell.angle_alpha   90.00
_cell.angle_beta   90.00
_cell.angle_gamma   90.00
#
_symmetry.space_group_name_H-M   'P 1'
#
loop_
_entity.id
_entity.type
_entity.pdbx_description
1 polymer ?
#
loop_
_entity_poly.entity_id
_entity_poly.type
_entity_poly.pdbx_seq_one_letter_code
_entity_poly.pdbx_strand_id
1 'polypeptide(L)'
;NKMQFDPNRQDKPIINAIAILDGLDKNINTFAMRVREWYSWHFPEMAKIVTDNEVFAKLACLIRLKDDFDWDDRMSEVVEACGGDEETAKELEKACRTSMGQDIVEMDMANIEHFAKQVISLSEMRRNLTDYLHGKMDVVAPNLATL
;
A
#
# COMPACT_ATOMS: atom_id res chain seq x y z
N ASN A 1 -3.48 47.32 -3.94
CA ASN A 1 -3.13 46.11 -4.72
C ASN A 1 -4.13 44.99 -4.46
N LYS A 2 -5.33 45.08 -5.06
CA LYS A 2 -6.26 43.95 -5.15
C LYS A 2 -5.70 43.03 -6.24
N MET A 3 -4.93 42.01 -5.85
CA MET A 3 -4.68 40.88 -6.74
C MET A 3 -6.06 40.33 -7.08
N GLN A 4 -6.45 40.47 -8.34
CA GLN A 4 -7.62 39.82 -8.91
C GLN A 4 -7.54 38.33 -8.57
N PHE A 5 -8.55 37.82 -7.86
CA PHE A 5 -8.83 36.39 -7.78
C PHE A 5 -9.01 35.92 -9.22
N ASP A 6 -7.98 35.29 -9.77
CA ASP A 6 -8.02 34.67 -11.10
C ASP A 6 -8.27 33.17 -10.87
N PRO A 7 -9.50 32.68 -11.08
CA PRO A 7 -9.85 31.28 -10.83
C PRO A 7 -8.94 30.31 -11.60
N ASN A 8 -8.55 30.68 -12.82
CA ASN A 8 -7.67 29.89 -13.69
C ASN A 8 -6.26 29.66 -13.11
N ARG A 9 -5.82 30.47 -12.15
CA ARG A 9 -4.53 30.30 -11.47
C ARG A 9 -4.59 29.27 -10.33
N GLN A 10 -5.78 28.98 -9.79
CA GLN A 10 -5.96 27.99 -8.73
C GLN A 10 -6.26 26.59 -9.28
N ASP A 11 -6.79 26.48 -10.50
CA ASP A 11 -7.17 25.20 -11.10
C ASP A 11 -5.98 24.37 -11.60
N LYS A 12 -4.92 25.03 -12.09
CA LYS A 12 -3.75 24.31 -12.64
C LYS A 12 -3.09 23.34 -11.66
N PRO A 13 -2.79 23.72 -10.39
CA PRO A 13 -2.30 22.77 -9.39
C PRO A 13 -3.26 21.61 -9.12
N ILE A 14 -4.58 21.85 -9.14
CA ILE A 14 -5.60 20.81 -8.91
C ILE A 14 -5.60 19.80 -10.05
N ILE A 15 -5.63 20.27 -11.31
CA ILE A 15 -5.59 19.41 -12.50
C ILE A 15 -4.33 18.55 -12.49
N ASN A 16 -3.17 19.14 -12.19
CA ASN A 16 -1.91 18.39 -12.12
C ASN A 16 -1.91 17.36 -10.99
N ALA A 17 -2.45 17.71 -9.82
CA ALA A 17 -2.53 16.79 -8.69
C ALA A 17 -3.46 15.60 -8.99
N ILE A 18 -4.61 15.82 -9.64
CA ILE A 18 -5.50 14.74 -10.11
C ILE A 18 -4.76 13.83 -11.11
N ALA A 19 -4.06 14.41 -12.09
CA ALA A 19 -3.31 13.63 -13.08
C ALA A 19 -2.18 12.80 -12.45
N ILE A 20 -1.50 13.34 -11.42
CA ILE A 20 -0.49 12.59 -10.66
C ILE A 20 -1.15 11.47 -9.85
N LEU A 21 -2.29 11.72 -9.22
CA LEU A 21 -3.03 10.72 -8.45
C LEU A 21 -3.45 9.52 -9.33
N ASP A 22 -4.00 9.78 -10.52
CA ASP A 22 -4.33 8.74 -11.50
C ASP A 22 -3.09 7.93 -11.93
N GLY A 23 -1.94 8.60 -12.06
CA GLY A 23 -0.66 7.96 -12.38
C GLY A 23 -0.15 7.09 -11.22
N LEU A 24 -0.27 7.57 -9.97
CA LEU A 24 0.11 6.84 -8.77
C LEU A 24 -0.72 5.57 -8.63
N ASP A 25 -2.05 5.63 -8.82
CA ASP A 25 -2.93 4.46 -8.68
C ASP A 25 -2.51 3.32 -9.64
N LYS A 26 -2.18 3.66 -10.88
CA LYS A 26 -1.70 2.68 -11.88
C LYS A 26 -0.35 2.09 -11.50
N ASN A 27 0.58 2.93 -11.02
CA ASN A 27 1.92 2.50 -10.63
C ASN A 27 1.88 1.63 -9.37
N ILE A 28 1.11 2.02 -8.35
CA ILE A 28 0.90 1.25 -7.12
C ILE A 28 0.36 -0.12 -7.47
N ASN A 29 -0.71 -0.21 -8.28
CA ASN A 29 -1.28 -1.50 -8.64
C ASN A 29 -0.28 -2.36 -9.42
N THR A 30 0.45 -1.76 -10.38
CA THR A 30 1.44 -2.49 -11.18
C THR A 30 2.56 -3.04 -10.31
N PHE A 31 3.14 -2.22 -9.43
CA PHE A 31 4.22 -2.65 -8.54
C PHE A 31 3.73 -3.64 -7.49
N ALA A 32 2.55 -3.41 -6.89
CA ALA A 32 1.98 -4.32 -5.91
C ALA A 32 1.71 -5.69 -6.51
N MET A 33 1.16 -5.76 -7.73
CA MET A 33 0.96 -7.04 -8.43
C MET A 33 2.28 -7.76 -8.70
N ARG A 34 3.37 -7.04 -9.03
CA ARG A 34 4.70 -7.65 -9.21
C ARG A 34 5.29 -8.16 -7.89
N VAL A 35 5.19 -7.40 -6.82
CA VAL A 35 5.59 -7.83 -5.47
C VAL A 35 4.80 -9.06 -5.05
N ARG A 36 3.49 -9.05 -5.30
CA ARG A 36 2.58 -10.15 -5.01
C ARG A 36 2.97 -11.41 -5.76
N GLU A 37 3.14 -11.33 -7.07
CA GLU A 37 3.58 -12.46 -7.89
C GLU A 37 4.92 -13.01 -7.40
N TRP A 38 5.90 -12.15 -7.12
CA TRP A 38 7.24 -12.57 -6.72
C TRP A 38 7.25 -13.22 -5.34
N TYR A 39 6.65 -12.58 -4.34
CA TYR A 39 6.60 -13.12 -2.98
C TYR A 39 5.72 -14.37 -2.87
N SER A 40 4.71 -14.52 -3.74
CA SER A 40 3.87 -15.73 -3.78
C SER A 40 4.64 -17.01 -4.14
N TRP A 41 5.84 -16.92 -4.73
CA TRP A 41 6.70 -18.10 -4.88
C TRP A 41 7.17 -18.65 -3.54
N HIS A 42 7.42 -17.76 -2.58
CA HIS A 42 7.84 -18.11 -1.23
C HIS A 42 6.65 -18.38 -0.29
N PHE A 43 5.58 -17.58 -0.37
CA PHE A 43 4.39 -17.74 0.46
C PHE A 43 3.09 -17.57 -0.36
N PRO A 44 2.68 -18.59 -1.15
CA PRO A 44 1.55 -18.50 -2.07
C PRO A 44 0.19 -18.37 -1.38
N GLU A 45 0.05 -18.90 -0.16
CA GLU A 45 -1.20 -18.87 0.58
C GLU A 45 -1.55 -17.45 1.06
N MET A 46 -0.54 -16.61 1.37
CA MET A 46 -0.75 -15.21 1.72
C MET A 46 -1.47 -14.45 0.60
N ALA A 47 -1.17 -14.76 -0.66
CA ALA A 47 -1.82 -14.15 -1.82
C ALA A 47 -3.26 -14.65 -2.07
N LYS A 48 -3.75 -15.64 -1.32
CA LYS A 48 -5.17 -16.03 -1.35
C LYS A 48 -5.95 -15.36 -0.24
N ILE A 49 -5.32 -15.21 0.93
CA ILE A 49 -5.93 -14.65 2.14
C ILE A 49 -6.01 -13.12 2.02
N VAL A 50 -4.92 -12.46 1.63
CA VAL A 50 -4.82 -10.99 1.67
C VAL A 50 -5.14 -10.43 0.30
N THR A 51 -6.33 -9.87 0.10
CA THR A 51 -6.74 -9.30 -1.20
C THR A 51 -6.23 -7.88 -1.43
N ASP A 52 -6.04 -7.10 -0.37
CA ASP A 52 -5.54 -5.73 -0.46
C ASP A 52 -4.02 -5.69 -0.76
N ASN A 53 -3.66 -4.90 -1.76
CA ASN A 53 -2.30 -4.79 -2.27
C ASN A 53 -1.34 -4.05 -1.33
N GLU A 54 -1.82 -3.05 -0.60
CA GLU A 54 -1.01 -2.31 0.37
C GLU A 54 -0.76 -3.18 1.61
N VAL A 55 -1.81 -3.84 2.12
CA VAL A 55 -1.70 -4.80 3.23
C VAL A 55 -0.74 -5.94 2.86
N PHE A 56 -0.85 -6.48 1.65
CA PHE A 56 0.06 -7.52 1.18
C PHE A 56 1.52 -7.04 1.19
N ALA A 57 1.79 -5.81 0.70
CA ALA A 57 3.14 -5.25 0.71
C ALA A 57 3.68 -5.06 2.13
N LYS A 58 2.85 -4.57 3.06
CA LYS A 58 3.22 -4.44 4.49
C LYS A 58 3.57 -5.79 5.11
N LEU A 59 2.75 -6.80 4.88
CA LEU A 59 2.98 -8.15 5.38
C LEU A 59 4.24 -8.78 4.78
N ALA A 60 4.48 -8.60 3.48
CA ALA A 60 5.71 -9.09 2.84
C ALA A 60 6.99 -8.45 3.45
N CYS A 61 6.94 -7.16 3.81
CA CYS A 61 8.02 -6.49 4.52
C CYS A 61 8.17 -6.96 5.98
N LEU A 62 7.06 -7.24 6.65
CA LEU A 62 7.03 -7.63 8.06
C LEU A 62 7.53 -9.06 8.28
N ILE A 63 6.98 -9.98 7.48
CA ILE A 63 7.22 -11.43 7.58
C ILE A 63 8.58 -11.78 7.00
N ARG A 64 8.97 -11.18 5.85
CA ARG A 64 10.17 -11.54 5.08
C ARG A 64 10.22 -13.04 4.81
N LEU A 65 11.12 -13.76 5.48
CA LEU A 65 11.25 -15.22 5.41
C LEU A 65 10.23 -15.83 6.37
N LYS A 66 9.25 -16.55 5.81
CA LYS A 66 8.15 -17.15 6.57
C LYS A 66 8.65 -18.15 7.63
N ASP A 67 9.78 -18.80 7.36
CA ASP A 67 10.37 -19.84 8.21
C ASP A 67 11.08 -19.26 9.44
N ASP A 68 11.54 -18.00 9.37
CA ASP A 68 12.24 -17.30 10.45
C ASP A 68 11.31 -16.34 11.23
N PHE A 69 10.03 -16.27 10.86
CA PHE A 69 9.10 -15.32 11.47
C PHE A 69 8.54 -15.84 12.80
N ASP A 70 8.75 -15.08 13.87
CA ASP A 70 8.19 -15.37 15.19
C ASP A 70 6.73 -14.91 15.29
N TRP A 71 5.82 -15.84 15.02
CA TRP A 71 4.39 -15.61 15.11
C TRP A 71 3.88 -15.38 16.54
N ASP A 72 4.57 -15.88 17.57
CA ASP A 72 4.10 -15.76 18.95
C ASP A 72 4.34 -14.34 19.50
N ASP A 73 5.51 -13.76 19.22
CA ASP A 73 5.88 -12.41 19.68
C ASP A 73 5.31 -11.31 18.76
N ARG A 74 5.28 -11.57 17.45
CA ARG A 74 4.98 -10.53 16.43
C ARG A 74 3.57 -10.61 15.86
N MET A 75 2.69 -11.43 16.42
CA MET A 75 1.27 -11.50 16.00
C MET A 75 0.61 -10.12 16.01
N SER A 76 0.90 -9.30 17.03
CA SER A 76 0.32 -7.96 17.17
C SER A 76 0.66 -7.04 15.98
N GLU A 77 1.89 -7.10 15.48
CA GLU A 77 2.34 -6.36 14.30
C GLU A 77 1.61 -6.84 13.03
N VAL A 78 1.35 -8.15 12.91
CA VAL A 78 0.60 -8.73 11.79
C VAL A 78 -0.85 -8.24 11.81
N VAL A 79 -1.48 -8.24 12.98
CA VAL A 79 -2.85 -7.71 13.16
C VAL A 79 -2.91 -6.24 12.78
N GLU A 80 -1.94 -5.43 13.20
CA GLU A 80 -1.85 -4.02 12.83
C GLU A 80 -1.69 -3.85 11.31
N ALA A 81 -0.81 -4.64 10.67
CA ALA A 81 -0.63 -4.60 9.22
C ALA A 81 -1.90 -4.97 8.45
N CYS A 82 -2.73 -5.86 9.00
CA CYS A 82 -4.05 -6.24 8.48
C CYS A 82 -5.16 -5.22 8.80
N GLY A 83 -4.84 -4.07 9.42
CA GLY A 83 -5.84 -3.06 9.77
C GLY A 83 -6.71 -3.43 10.99
N GLY A 84 -6.19 -4.28 11.89
CA GLY A 84 -6.89 -4.74 13.09
C GLY A 84 -7.67 -6.05 12.92
N ASP A 85 -7.56 -6.70 11.76
CA ASP A 85 -8.23 -7.98 11.51
C ASP A 85 -7.44 -9.17 12.08
N GLU A 86 -7.83 -9.58 13.29
CA GLU A 86 -7.26 -10.75 13.97
C GLU A 86 -7.59 -12.08 13.28
N GLU A 87 -8.71 -12.18 12.57
CA GLU A 87 -9.12 -13.43 11.92
C GLU A 87 -8.18 -13.71 10.75
N THR A 88 -7.96 -12.69 9.90
CA THR A 88 -7.00 -12.75 8.80
C THR A 88 -5.58 -13.06 9.32
N ALA A 89 -5.14 -12.42 10.41
CA ALA A 89 -3.81 -12.69 10.97
C ALA A 89 -3.63 -14.14 11.47
N LYS A 90 -4.64 -14.70 12.16
CA LYS A 90 -4.63 -16.11 12.61
C LYS A 90 -4.72 -17.09 11.44
N GLU A 91 -5.42 -16.73 10.36
CA GLU A 91 -5.45 -17.52 9.14
C GLU A 91 -4.07 -17.56 8.47
N LEU A 92 -3.37 -16.42 8.40
CA LEU A 92 -2.02 -16.33 7.88
C LEU A 92 -1.02 -17.18 8.67
N GLU A 93 -1.09 -17.17 10.00
CA GLU A 93 -0.24 -18.01 10.84
C GLU A 93 -0.42 -19.51 10.51
N LYS A 94 -1.68 -19.96 10.46
CA LYS A 94 -2.00 -21.35 10.12
C LYS A 94 -1.50 -21.70 8.71
N ALA A 95 -1.72 -20.80 7.76
CA ALA A 95 -1.29 -20.97 6.38
C ALA A 95 0.23 -21.02 6.25
N CYS A 96 0.97 -20.24 7.05
CA CYS A 96 2.42 -20.26 7.12
C CYS A 96 2.93 -21.64 7.55
N ARG A 97 2.35 -22.22 8.61
CA ARG A 97 2.72 -23.54 9.14
C ARG A 97 2.46 -24.69 8.15
N THR A 98 1.54 -24.50 7.20
CA THR A 98 1.22 -25.49 6.17
C THR A 98 1.63 -25.04 4.76
N SER A 99 2.48 -24.00 4.65
CA SER A 99 2.78 -23.38 3.36
C SER A 99 3.55 -24.33 2.44
N MET A 100 3.16 -24.37 1.17
CA MET A 100 3.87 -25.14 0.13
C MET A 100 4.81 -24.28 -0.72
N GLY A 101 5.03 -23.02 -0.34
CA GLY A 101 5.97 -22.15 -1.03
C GLY A 101 7.43 -22.54 -0.82
N GLN A 102 8.30 -22.07 -1.70
CA GLN A 102 9.70 -22.47 -1.78
C GLN A 102 10.62 -21.57 -0.97
N ASP A 103 11.78 -22.07 -0.59
CA ASP A 103 12.83 -21.26 0.02
C ASP A 103 13.28 -20.16 -0.95
N ILE A 104 13.50 -18.96 -0.42
CA ILE A 104 14.00 -17.82 -1.18
C ILE A 104 15.38 -17.44 -0.62
N VAL A 105 16.30 -17.08 -1.52
CA VAL A 105 17.62 -16.59 -1.10
C VAL A 105 17.52 -15.15 -0.60
N GLU A 106 18.36 -14.82 0.39
CA GLU A 106 18.32 -13.50 1.04
C GLU A 106 18.44 -12.33 0.06
N MET A 107 19.22 -12.48 -1.02
CA MET A 107 19.37 -11.46 -2.05
C MET A 107 18.04 -11.17 -2.78
N ASP A 108 17.27 -12.21 -3.09
CA ASP A 108 15.98 -12.05 -3.78
C ASP A 108 14.94 -11.50 -2.80
N MET A 109 14.95 -11.97 -1.55
CA MET A 109 14.07 -11.44 -0.50
C MET A 109 14.33 -9.94 -0.25
N ALA A 110 15.59 -9.51 -0.19
CA ALA A 110 15.94 -8.10 -0.03
C ALA A 110 15.41 -7.22 -1.19
N ASN A 111 15.42 -7.74 -2.41
CA ASN A 111 14.83 -7.04 -3.56
C ASN A 111 13.30 -6.96 -3.46
N ILE A 112 12.64 -8.07 -3.11
CA ILE A 112 11.18 -8.07 -2.88
C ILE A 112 10.81 -7.05 -1.81
N GLU A 113 11.52 -7.06 -0.68
CA GLU A 113 11.29 -6.12 0.41
C GLU A 113 11.49 -4.67 -0.06
N HIS A 114 12.52 -4.39 -0.87
CA HIS A 114 12.73 -3.06 -1.44
C HIS A 114 11.53 -2.60 -2.26
N PHE A 115 11.04 -3.44 -3.19
CA PHE A 115 9.88 -3.10 -4.01
C PHE A 115 8.60 -2.98 -3.17
N ALA A 116 8.41 -3.83 -2.17
CA ALA A 116 7.28 -3.73 -1.25
C ALA A 116 7.30 -2.40 -0.46
N LYS A 117 8.47 -1.96 0.02
CA LYS A 117 8.63 -0.65 0.66
C LYS A 117 8.31 0.50 -0.30
N GLN A 118 8.68 0.39 -1.58
CA GLN A 118 8.30 1.40 -2.58
C GLN A 118 6.78 1.47 -2.78
N VAL A 119 6.09 0.32 -2.82
CA VAL A 119 4.62 0.28 -2.90
C VAL A 119 4.00 1.00 -1.70
N ILE A 120 4.47 0.73 -0.48
CA ILE A 120 3.98 1.40 0.74
C ILE A 120 4.22 2.91 0.66
N SER A 121 5.41 3.34 0.26
CA SER A 121 5.74 4.76 0.10
C SER A 121 4.87 5.45 -0.96
N LEU A 122 4.56 4.78 -2.07
CA LEU A 122 3.67 5.32 -3.10
C LEU A 122 2.23 5.43 -2.60
N SER A 123 1.74 4.45 -1.83
CA SER A 123 0.43 4.52 -1.17
C SER A 123 0.33 5.66 -0.16
N GLU A 124 1.39 5.92 0.61
CA GLU A 124 1.47 7.08 1.50
C GLU A 124 1.46 8.40 0.71
N MET A 125 2.24 8.48 -0.37
CA MET A 125 2.24 9.65 -1.25
C MET A 125 0.86 9.92 -1.87
N ARG A 126 0.15 8.86 -2.28
CA ARG A 126 -1.23 8.95 -2.75
C ARG A 126 -2.14 9.54 -1.68
N ARG A 127 -2.11 9.02 -0.44
CA ARG A 127 -2.91 9.56 0.68
C ARG A 127 -2.64 11.05 0.92
N ASN A 128 -1.35 11.42 1.01
CA ASN A 128 -0.96 12.82 1.22
C ASN A 128 -1.44 13.74 0.09
N LEU A 129 -1.43 13.26 -1.16
CA LEU A 129 -1.91 14.01 -2.31
C LEU A 129 -3.44 14.15 -2.32
N THR A 130 -4.17 13.10 -1.90
CA THR A 130 -5.62 13.14 -1.70
C THR A 130 -6.00 14.16 -0.63
N ASP A 131 -5.32 14.17 0.52
CA ASP A 131 -5.58 15.13 1.60
C ASP A 131 -5.29 16.57 1.16
N TYR A 132 -4.20 16.76 0.42
CA TYR A 132 -3.88 18.05 -0.20
C TYR A 132 -4.97 18.49 -1.18
N LEU A 133 -5.50 17.59 -2.01
CA LEU A 133 -6.58 17.87 -2.96
C LEU A 133 -7.86 18.27 -2.24
N HIS A 134 -8.28 17.53 -1.20
CA HIS A 134 -9.45 17.88 -0.39
C HIS A 134 -9.31 19.27 0.22
N GLY A 135 -8.19 19.54 0.91
CA GLY A 135 -7.96 20.86 1.53
C GLY A 135 -7.89 22.01 0.51
N LYS A 136 -7.45 21.75 -0.72
CA LYS A 136 -7.47 22.74 -1.80
C LYS A 136 -8.86 22.95 -2.41
N MET A 137 -9.63 21.88 -2.60
CA MET A 137 -10.99 21.97 -3.13
C MET A 137 -11.92 22.73 -2.18
N ASP A 138 -11.77 22.57 -0.86
CA ASP A 138 -12.51 23.33 0.15
C ASP A 138 -12.30 24.86 0.03
N VAL A 139 -11.10 25.28 -0.38
CA VAL A 139 -10.74 26.69 -0.55
C VAL A 139 -11.20 27.24 -1.90
N VAL A 140 -11.18 26.43 -2.95
CA VAL A 140 -11.46 26.86 -4.33
C VAL A 140 -12.95 26.74 -4.69
N ALA A 141 -13.65 25.75 -4.15
CA ALA A 141 -15.05 25.46 -4.48
C ALA A 141 -15.83 24.82 -3.31
N PRO A 142 -16.10 25.56 -2.22
CA PRO A 142 -16.83 25.03 -1.05
C PRO A 142 -18.25 24.53 -1.38
N ASN A 143 -18.88 25.05 -2.44
CA ASN A 143 -20.22 24.64 -2.88
C ASN A 143 -20.23 23.40 -3.81
N LEU A 144 -19.06 22.94 -4.29
CA LEU A 144 -18.94 21.73 -5.13
C LEU A 144 -18.55 20.50 -4.30
N ALA A 145 -17.86 20.70 -3.18
CA ALA A 145 -17.46 19.64 -2.25
C ALA A 145 -18.64 19.00 -1.47
N THR A 146 -19.84 19.59 -1.55
CA THR A 146 -21.06 19.13 -0.85
C THR A 146 -21.99 18.26 -1.71
N LEU A 147 -21.60 17.91 -2.95
CA LEU A 147 -22.41 17.08 -3.86
C LEU A 147 -21.94 15.62 -3.92
#